data_AF-A0A210QHL4-F1
#
_entry.id   AF-A0A210QHL4-F1
#
_cell.length_a   1.000
_cell.length_b   1.000
_cell.length_c   1.000
_cell.angle_alpha   90.00
_cell.angle_beta   90.00
_cell.angle_gamma   90.00
#
_symmetry.space_group_name_H-M   'P 1'
#
loop_
_entity.id
_entity.type
_entity.pdbx_description
1 polymer ?
#
loop_
_entity_poly.entity_id
_entity_poly.type
_entity_poly.pdbx_seq_one_letter_code
_entity_poly.pdbx_strand_id
1 'polypeptide(L)'
;MSGDQVSLVARNDKIIICLGEKLYKKHGHLEHMYNYIGQKMREMARLLICTREEDSEITTVEDLVDPKHFPLALRCTQNICGYEEDTNSYRNPFLALKLGYSLKKCGSIQKANALIEENEEKRKKAENFIAVHELMWPIDVSSSALTSLKTAKWNKPSPLPLTKDVSKLQTLIKEKILELSKSLSDGIKNSKVEKNVYSQLSEVTLVKLVMFNRRRCGEAERLTIESYQQKSGNNAPI
;
A
#
# COMPACT_ATOMS: atom_id res chain seq x y z
N MET A 1 -0.21 4.98 -13.94
CA MET A 1 1.04 4.17 -13.93
C MET A 1 2.08 4.91 -14.76
N SER A 2 3.34 4.93 -14.32
CA SER A 2 4.49 5.47 -15.07
C SER A 2 4.70 4.72 -16.40
N GLY A 3 5.32 5.33 -17.40
CA GLY A 3 5.62 4.69 -18.70
C GLY A 3 6.88 3.80 -18.67
N ASP A 4 7.12 3.06 -17.59
CA ASP A 4 8.30 2.20 -17.42
C ASP A 4 8.04 0.75 -17.89
N GLN A 5 9.11 -0.03 -18.10
CA GLN A 5 9.04 -1.45 -18.51
C GLN A 5 8.11 -2.27 -17.62
N VAL A 6 8.13 -2.03 -16.30
CA VAL A 6 7.25 -2.69 -15.33
C VAL A 6 5.77 -2.44 -15.66
N SER A 7 5.42 -1.22 -16.05
CA SER A 7 4.05 -0.86 -16.40
C SER A 7 3.63 -1.43 -17.75
N LEU A 8 4.56 -1.60 -18.68
CA LEU A 8 4.31 -2.32 -19.94
C LEU A 8 3.98 -3.79 -19.66
N VAL A 9 4.80 -4.47 -18.85
CA VAL A 9 4.54 -5.87 -18.47
C VAL A 9 3.21 -6.01 -17.74
N ALA A 10 2.94 -5.12 -16.77
CA ALA A 10 1.70 -5.15 -16.00
C ALA A 10 0.42 -4.97 -16.85
N ARG A 11 0.53 -4.26 -17.98
CA ARG A 11 -0.61 -3.98 -18.89
C ARG A 11 -0.79 -5.01 -20.00
N ASN A 12 0.19 -5.88 -20.20
CA ASN A 12 0.17 -6.87 -21.29
C ASN A 12 -0.02 -8.30 -20.77
N ASP A 13 0.18 -8.57 -19.48
CA ASP A 13 -0.07 -9.88 -18.89
C ASP A 13 -1.55 -10.05 -18.45
N LYS A 14 -2.21 -11.07 -19.00
CA LYS A 14 -3.65 -11.31 -18.77
C LYS A 14 -4.01 -11.54 -17.30
N ILE A 15 -3.19 -12.29 -16.55
CA ILE A 15 -3.48 -12.60 -15.16
C ILE A 15 -3.24 -11.36 -14.27
N ILE A 16 -2.20 -10.57 -14.55
CA ILE A 16 -1.94 -9.30 -13.84
C ILE A 16 -3.07 -8.30 -14.08
N ILE A 17 -3.57 -8.19 -15.32
CA ILE A 17 -4.74 -7.35 -15.64
C ILE A 17 -5.95 -7.80 -14.83
N CYS A 18 -6.25 -9.10 -14.85
CA CYS A 18 -7.39 -9.65 -14.09
C CYS A 18 -7.24 -9.45 -12.57
N LEU A 19 -6.01 -9.50 -12.03
CA LEU A 19 -5.74 -9.13 -10.64
C LEU A 19 -6.12 -7.67 -10.38
N GLY A 20 -5.70 -6.76 -11.26
CA GLY A 20 -6.05 -5.34 -11.22
C GLY A 20 -7.56 -5.11 -11.26
N GLU A 21 -8.26 -5.76 -12.21
CA GLU A 21 -9.72 -5.68 -12.36
C GLU A 21 -10.46 -6.15 -11.12
N LYS A 22 -10.04 -7.27 -10.51
CA LYS A 22 -10.65 -7.77 -9.27
C LYS A 22 -10.46 -6.81 -8.09
N LEU A 23 -9.28 -6.20 -8.00
CA LEU A 23 -9.02 -5.16 -6.99
C LEU A 23 -9.83 -3.89 -7.26
N TYR A 24 -9.97 -3.48 -8.52
CA TYR A 24 -10.79 -2.35 -8.93
C TYR A 24 -12.27 -2.61 -8.67
N LYS A 25 -12.79 -3.82 -8.93
CA LYS A 25 -14.17 -4.17 -8.55
C LYS A 25 -14.42 -4.03 -7.05
N LYS A 26 -13.41 -4.32 -6.23
CA LYS A 26 -13.50 -4.21 -4.76
C LYS A 26 -13.32 -2.78 -4.24
N HIS A 27 -12.44 -2.00 -4.83
CA HIS A 27 -11.97 -0.72 -4.28
C HIS A 27 -12.10 0.46 -5.25
N GLY A 28 -12.66 0.28 -6.44
CA GLY A 28 -12.68 1.25 -7.53
C GLY A 28 -13.57 2.47 -7.28
N HIS A 29 -14.50 2.36 -6.33
CA HIS A 29 -15.29 3.49 -5.83
C HIS A 29 -14.47 4.41 -4.90
N LEU A 30 -13.25 4.01 -4.53
CA LEU A 30 -12.34 4.78 -3.67
C LEU A 30 -11.13 5.25 -4.51
N GLU A 31 -11.15 6.50 -4.96
CA GLU A 31 -10.10 7.06 -5.83
C GLU A 31 -8.68 6.92 -5.24
N HIS A 32 -8.53 7.09 -3.91
CA HIS A 32 -7.26 6.93 -3.22
C HIS A 32 -6.68 5.49 -3.30
N MET A 33 -7.49 4.50 -3.65
CA MET A 33 -7.05 3.10 -3.82
C MET A 33 -6.46 2.83 -5.22
N TYR A 34 -6.56 3.76 -6.18
CA TYR A 34 -6.01 3.56 -7.52
C TYR A 34 -4.49 3.36 -7.49
N ASN A 35 -3.80 4.11 -6.62
CA ASN A 35 -2.36 3.94 -6.39
C ASN A 35 -2.05 2.56 -5.79
N TYR A 36 -2.88 2.07 -4.87
CA TYR A 36 -2.73 0.74 -4.29
C TYR A 36 -2.91 -0.37 -5.34
N ILE A 37 -3.93 -0.26 -6.20
CA ILE A 37 -4.19 -1.22 -7.28
C ILE A 37 -3.01 -1.23 -8.27
N GLY A 38 -2.57 -0.04 -8.71
CA GLY A 38 -1.42 0.08 -9.60
C GLY A 38 -0.13 -0.46 -8.98
N GLN A 39 0.08 -0.26 -7.67
CA GLN A 39 1.21 -0.83 -6.96
C GLN A 39 1.17 -2.36 -6.97
N LYS A 40 0.00 -2.97 -6.70
CA LYS A 40 -0.17 -4.43 -6.73
C LYS A 40 0.14 -5.04 -8.08
N MET A 41 -0.35 -4.43 -9.16
CA MET A 41 -0.03 -4.87 -10.52
C MET A 41 1.46 -4.75 -10.83
N ARG A 42 2.10 -3.65 -10.40
CA ARG A 42 3.56 -3.46 -10.60
C ARG A 42 4.41 -4.40 -9.75
N GLU A 43 3.99 -4.74 -8.53
CA GLU A 43 4.66 -5.73 -7.69
C GLU A 43 4.70 -7.09 -8.43
N MET A 44 3.58 -7.54 -8.97
CA MET A 44 3.52 -8.79 -9.75
C MET A 44 4.32 -8.72 -11.06
N ALA A 45 4.28 -7.58 -11.76
CA ALA A 45 5.06 -7.40 -12.98
C ALA A 45 6.57 -7.45 -12.73
N ARG A 46 7.05 -6.92 -11.60
CA ARG A 46 8.47 -7.07 -11.20
C ARG A 46 8.84 -8.54 -10.95
N LEU A 47 7.95 -9.29 -10.29
CA LEU A 47 8.16 -10.71 -10.08
C LEU A 47 8.28 -11.45 -11.41
N LEU A 48 7.37 -11.18 -12.35
CA LEU A 48 7.40 -11.79 -13.68
C LEU A 48 8.65 -11.41 -14.49
N ILE A 49 9.14 -10.17 -14.37
CA ILE A 49 10.39 -9.74 -15.02
C ILE A 49 11.58 -10.54 -14.45
N CYS A 50 11.67 -10.65 -13.12
CA CYS A 50 12.73 -11.43 -12.46
C CYS A 50 12.71 -12.90 -12.90
N THR A 51 11.52 -13.52 -13.00
CA THR A 51 11.41 -14.92 -13.45
C THR A 51 11.79 -15.08 -14.92
N ARG A 52 11.48 -14.12 -15.79
CA ARG A 52 11.87 -14.11 -17.21
C ARG A 52 13.38 -14.01 -17.41
N GLU A 53 14.06 -13.29 -16.52
CA GLU A 53 15.52 -13.12 -16.57
C GLU A 53 16.24 -14.42 -16.19
N GLU A 54 15.65 -15.23 -15.31
CA GLU A 54 16.22 -16.51 -14.86
C GLU A 54 15.77 -17.71 -15.70
N ASP A 55 14.58 -17.66 -16.32
CA ASP A 55 14.04 -18.71 -17.19
C ASP A 55 13.24 -18.11 -18.36
N SER A 56 13.76 -18.29 -19.57
CA SER A 56 13.16 -17.76 -20.80
C SER A 56 11.87 -18.48 -21.22
N GLU A 57 11.58 -19.67 -20.68
CA GLU A 57 10.32 -20.37 -20.96
C GLU A 57 9.12 -19.65 -20.32
N ILE A 58 9.36 -18.87 -19.25
CA ILE A 58 8.30 -18.19 -18.51
C ILE A 58 8.05 -16.83 -19.14
N THR A 59 7.07 -16.75 -20.02
CA THR A 59 6.72 -15.48 -20.67
C THR A 59 5.58 -14.76 -19.95
N THR A 60 4.69 -15.47 -19.26
CA THR A 60 3.51 -14.91 -18.61
C THR A 60 3.38 -15.41 -17.17
N VAL A 61 2.55 -14.75 -16.37
CA VAL A 61 2.17 -15.30 -15.06
C VAL A 61 1.47 -16.64 -15.23
N GLU A 62 0.78 -16.87 -16.34
CA GLU A 62 0.14 -18.16 -16.62
C GLU A 62 1.14 -19.32 -16.67
N ASP A 63 2.30 -19.08 -17.30
CA ASP A 63 3.42 -20.01 -17.33
C ASP A 63 4.04 -20.19 -15.94
N LEU A 64 4.11 -19.12 -15.15
CA LEU A 64 4.67 -19.14 -13.80
C LEU A 64 3.80 -19.92 -12.79
N VAL A 65 2.48 -19.94 -12.96
CA VAL A 65 1.56 -20.73 -12.10
C VAL A 65 1.54 -22.19 -12.57
N ASP A 66 2.69 -22.83 -12.43
CA ASP A 66 2.87 -24.27 -12.56
C ASP A 66 3.70 -24.71 -11.34
N PRO A 67 3.32 -25.80 -10.64
CA PRO A 67 4.08 -26.31 -9.50
C PRO A 67 5.58 -26.45 -9.78
N LYS A 68 5.97 -26.79 -11.03
CA LYS A 68 7.36 -26.94 -11.43
C LYS A 68 8.16 -25.64 -11.33
N HIS A 69 7.51 -24.49 -11.47
CA HIS A 69 8.12 -23.16 -11.41
C HIS A 69 7.99 -22.51 -10.02
N PHE A 70 7.38 -23.18 -9.04
CA PHE A 70 7.27 -22.64 -7.69
C PHE A 70 8.63 -22.31 -7.04
N PRO A 71 9.67 -23.17 -7.13
CA PRO A 71 10.99 -22.84 -6.58
C PRO A 71 11.60 -21.58 -7.20
N LEU A 72 11.37 -21.38 -8.50
CA LEU A 72 11.82 -20.18 -9.20
C LEU A 72 11.06 -18.93 -8.71
N ALA A 73 9.73 -19.01 -8.58
CA ALA A 73 8.92 -17.92 -8.04
C ALA A 73 9.35 -17.52 -6.62
N LEU A 74 9.70 -18.50 -5.79
CA LEU A 74 10.22 -18.30 -4.44
C LEU A 74 11.57 -17.57 -4.47
N ARG A 75 12.55 -18.08 -5.23
CA ARG A 75 13.88 -17.48 -5.37
C ARG A 75 13.82 -16.04 -5.90
N CYS A 76 13.05 -15.81 -6.96
CA CYS A 76 12.84 -14.47 -7.52
C CYS A 76 12.19 -13.52 -6.50
N THR A 77 11.27 -14.01 -5.67
CA THR A 77 10.66 -13.22 -4.60
C THR A 77 11.68 -12.86 -3.52
N GLN A 78 12.50 -13.82 -3.09
CA GLN A 78 13.57 -13.61 -2.13
C GLN A 78 14.56 -12.55 -2.63
N ASN A 79 14.98 -12.65 -3.89
CA ASN A 79 15.86 -11.67 -4.53
C ASN A 79 15.25 -10.25 -4.53
N ILE A 80 14.02 -10.09 -5.02
CA ILE A 80 13.31 -8.80 -5.08
C ILE A 80 13.15 -8.17 -3.68
N CYS A 81 12.96 -9.00 -2.66
CA CYS A 81 12.73 -8.54 -1.30
C CYS A 81 14.02 -8.31 -0.51
N GLY A 82 15.18 -8.60 -1.10
CA GLY A 82 16.49 -8.54 -0.47
C GLY A 82 16.58 -9.49 0.71
N TYR A 83 16.32 -10.78 0.47
CA TYR A 83 16.54 -11.84 1.45
C TYR A 83 18.04 -12.04 1.68
N GLU A 84 18.43 -12.09 2.95
CA GLU A 84 19.78 -12.41 3.39
C GLU A 84 19.76 -13.76 4.09
N GLU A 85 20.48 -14.73 3.52
CA GLU A 85 20.52 -16.10 4.02
C GLU A 85 21.20 -16.19 5.39
N ASP A 86 22.32 -15.48 5.59
CA ASP A 86 23.10 -15.48 6.83
C ASP A 86 22.28 -15.05 8.06
N THR A 87 21.39 -14.08 7.86
CA THR A 87 20.57 -13.50 8.94
C THR A 87 19.13 -14.01 8.93
N ASN A 88 18.78 -14.84 7.93
CA ASN A 88 17.42 -15.28 7.62
C ASN A 88 16.42 -14.11 7.68
N SER A 89 16.79 -12.98 7.08
CA SER A 89 16.05 -11.72 7.20
C SER A 89 15.80 -11.09 5.84
N TYR A 90 14.81 -10.18 5.79
CA TYR A 90 14.46 -9.47 4.57
C TYR A 90 14.69 -7.98 4.72
N ARG A 91 15.28 -7.35 3.69
CA ARG A 91 15.36 -5.88 3.59
C ARG A 91 13.98 -5.24 3.44
N ASN A 92 13.10 -5.87 2.67
CA ASN A 92 11.70 -5.43 2.52
C ASN A 92 10.70 -6.57 2.84
N PRO A 93 10.50 -6.88 4.13
CA PRO A 93 9.65 -8.00 4.53
C PRO A 93 8.16 -7.76 4.22
N PHE A 94 7.71 -6.50 4.19
CA PHE A 94 6.34 -6.18 3.79
C PHE A 94 6.08 -6.56 2.32
N LEU A 95 7.05 -6.33 1.44
CA LEU A 95 6.95 -6.70 0.04
C LEU A 95 6.88 -8.22 -0.13
N ALA A 96 7.67 -8.98 0.63
CA ALA A 96 7.67 -10.44 0.59
C ALA A 96 6.27 -11.02 0.91
N LEU A 97 5.64 -10.52 1.98
CA LEU A 97 4.27 -10.90 2.33
C LEU A 97 3.27 -10.50 1.23
N LYS A 98 3.37 -9.25 0.75
CA LYS A 98 2.50 -8.72 -0.31
C LYS A 98 2.58 -9.52 -1.61
N LEU A 99 3.78 -9.93 -2.01
CA LEU A 99 4.00 -10.74 -3.22
C LEU A 99 3.39 -12.12 -3.05
N GLY A 100 3.59 -12.80 -1.91
CA GLY A 100 2.96 -14.09 -1.65
C GLY A 100 1.44 -14.07 -1.75
N TYR A 101 0.80 -13.10 -1.11
CA TYR A 101 -0.66 -12.95 -1.23
C TYR A 101 -1.11 -12.70 -2.68
N SER A 102 -0.35 -11.89 -3.43
CA SER A 102 -0.69 -11.54 -4.81
C SER A 102 -0.47 -12.73 -5.76
N LEU A 103 0.60 -13.51 -5.55
CA LEU A 103 0.94 -14.71 -6.31
C LEU A 103 -0.11 -15.81 -6.10
N LYS A 104 -0.48 -16.11 -4.84
CA LYS A 104 -1.60 -17.02 -4.55
C LYS A 104 -2.90 -16.57 -5.21
N LYS A 105 -3.16 -15.26 -5.24
CA LYS A 105 -4.34 -14.69 -5.90
C LYS A 105 -4.28 -14.89 -7.42
N CYS A 106 -3.12 -14.74 -8.04
CA CYS A 106 -2.91 -15.04 -9.47
C CYS A 106 -3.22 -16.52 -9.77
N GLY A 107 -2.72 -17.46 -8.95
CA GLY A 107 -3.08 -18.86 -9.09
C GLY A 107 -4.59 -19.12 -8.97
N SER A 108 -5.26 -18.45 -8.03
CA SER A 108 -6.72 -18.55 -7.88
C SER A 108 -7.48 -17.97 -9.09
N ILE A 109 -6.94 -16.93 -9.72
CA ILE A 109 -7.50 -16.33 -10.94
C ILE A 109 -7.37 -17.33 -12.10
N GLN A 110 -6.19 -17.90 -12.30
CA GLN A 110 -5.95 -18.89 -13.34
C GLN A 110 -6.81 -20.14 -13.18
N LYS A 111 -6.96 -20.64 -11.94
CA LYS A 111 -7.89 -21.73 -11.63
C LYS A 111 -9.32 -21.38 -12.05
N ALA A 112 -9.79 -20.18 -11.73
CA ALA A 112 -11.13 -19.73 -12.10
C ALA A 112 -11.31 -19.60 -13.62
N ASN A 113 -10.32 -19.05 -14.32
CA ASN A 113 -10.35 -18.93 -15.78
C ASN A 113 -10.34 -20.32 -16.44
N ALA A 114 -9.50 -21.24 -15.98
CA ALA A 114 -9.45 -22.60 -16.48
C ALA A 114 -10.78 -23.37 -16.27
N LEU A 115 -11.49 -23.10 -15.17
CA LEU A 115 -12.83 -23.66 -14.95
C LEU A 115 -13.86 -23.11 -15.94
N ILE A 116 -13.79 -21.82 -16.27
CA ILE A 116 -14.68 -21.18 -17.26
C ILE A 116 -14.37 -21.67 -18.67
N GLU A 117 -13.10 -21.88 -18.98
CA GLU A 117 -12.61 -22.38 -20.28
C GLU A 117 -12.70 -23.92 -20.42
N GLU A 118 -13.18 -24.62 -19.39
CA GLU A 118 -13.23 -26.09 -19.31
C GLU A 118 -11.85 -26.76 -19.56
N ASN A 119 -10.75 -26.07 -19.24
CA ASN A 119 -9.39 -26.58 -19.41
C ASN A 119 -8.89 -27.28 -18.14
N GLU A 120 -9.00 -28.60 -18.14
CA GLU A 120 -8.63 -29.45 -17.01
C GLU A 120 -7.13 -29.39 -16.66
N GLU A 121 -6.26 -29.31 -17.67
CA GLU A 121 -4.81 -29.31 -17.47
C GLU A 121 -4.36 -28.04 -16.72
N LYS A 122 -4.80 -26.87 -17.20
CA LYS A 122 -4.52 -25.59 -16.55
C LYS A 122 -5.12 -25.52 -15.15
N ARG A 123 -6.31 -26.09 -14.96
CA ARG A 123 -6.95 -26.16 -13.64
C ARG A 123 -6.08 -26.93 -12.65
N LYS A 124 -5.64 -28.14 -13.01
CA LYS A 124 -4.80 -28.98 -12.14
C LYS A 124 -3.46 -28.32 -11.82
N LYS A 125 -2.81 -27.70 -12.80
CA LYS A 125 -1.57 -26.92 -12.58
C LYS A 125 -1.79 -25.81 -11.56
N ALA A 126 -2.83 -24.99 -11.74
CA ALA A 126 -3.13 -23.91 -10.81
C ALA A 126 -3.51 -24.40 -9.40
N GLU A 127 -4.29 -25.48 -9.30
CA GLU A 127 -4.63 -26.11 -8.01
C GLU A 127 -3.41 -26.61 -7.26
N ASN A 128 -2.55 -27.38 -7.94
CA ASN A 128 -1.33 -27.90 -7.35
C ASN A 128 -0.38 -26.77 -6.97
N PHE A 129 -0.29 -25.70 -7.77
CA PHE A 129 0.56 -24.55 -7.46
C PHE A 129 0.08 -23.85 -6.18
N ILE A 130 -1.24 -23.65 -6.03
CA ILE A 130 -1.82 -23.06 -4.80
C ILE A 130 -1.54 -23.97 -3.60
N ALA A 131 -1.67 -25.29 -3.75
CA ALA A 131 -1.40 -26.24 -2.68
C ALA A 131 0.06 -26.19 -2.23
N VAL A 132 1.01 -26.22 -3.18
CA VAL A 132 2.45 -26.06 -2.90
C VAL A 132 2.71 -24.72 -2.21
N HIS A 133 2.11 -23.63 -2.69
CA HIS A 133 2.23 -22.32 -2.06
C HIS A 133 1.71 -22.32 -0.62
N GLU A 134 0.58 -22.96 -0.34
CA GLU A 134 0.02 -23.02 1.03
C GLU A 134 0.89 -23.80 2.01
N LEU A 135 1.62 -24.81 1.52
CA LEU A 135 2.51 -25.63 2.33
C LEU A 135 3.87 -24.96 2.56
N MET A 136 4.47 -24.42 1.50
CA MET A 136 5.87 -23.97 1.50
C MET A 136 6.01 -22.48 1.88
N TRP A 137 5.15 -21.61 1.36
CA TRP A 137 5.29 -20.16 1.55
C TRP A 137 5.26 -19.68 3.01
N PRO A 138 4.47 -20.28 3.92
CA PRO A 138 4.52 -19.93 5.34
C PRO A 138 5.90 -20.18 5.97
N ILE A 139 6.55 -21.28 5.56
CA ILE A 139 7.83 -21.74 6.09
C ILE A 139 8.95 -20.92 5.49
N ASP A 140 9.01 -20.82 4.16
CA ASP A 140 10.16 -20.27 3.43
C ASP A 140 10.20 -18.74 3.37
N VAL A 141 9.05 -18.08 3.52
CA VAL A 141 8.93 -16.62 3.37
C VAL A 141 8.26 -15.97 4.56
N SER A 142 7.04 -16.42 4.91
CA SER A 142 6.17 -15.64 5.80
C SER A 142 6.73 -15.59 7.22
N SER A 143 7.28 -16.68 7.73
CA SER A 143 7.88 -16.79 9.05
C SER A 143 9.02 -15.76 9.23
N SER A 144 10.03 -15.81 8.35
CA SER A 144 11.20 -14.93 8.35
C SER A 144 10.84 -13.47 8.07
N ALA A 145 9.89 -13.22 7.16
CA ALA A 145 9.40 -11.86 6.90
C ALA A 145 8.68 -11.26 8.11
N LEU A 146 7.82 -12.02 8.79
CA LEU A 146 7.14 -11.57 10.01
C LEU A 146 8.10 -11.34 11.17
N THR A 147 9.13 -12.19 11.31
CA THR A 147 10.19 -12.00 12.30
C THR A 147 10.99 -10.73 12.00
N SER A 148 11.40 -10.52 10.74
CA SER A 148 12.09 -9.30 10.30
C SER A 148 11.28 -8.04 10.62
N LEU A 149 9.96 -8.09 10.41
CA LEU A 149 9.05 -6.98 10.77
C LEU A 149 8.99 -6.72 12.27
N LYS A 150 8.90 -7.77 13.08
CA LYS A 150 8.86 -7.65 14.54
C LYS A 150 10.17 -7.06 15.06
N THR A 151 11.30 -7.57 14.59
CA THR A 151 12.64 -7.09 14.97
C THR A 151 12.85 -5.65 14.54
N ALA A 152 12.49 -5.28 13.31
CA ALA A 152 12.57 -3.90 12.83
C ALA A 152 11.68 -2.94 13.64
N LYS A 153 10.48 -3.39 14.03
CA LYS A 153 9.58 -2.61 14.89
C LYS A 153 10.13 -2.45 16.31
N TRP A 154 10.74 -3.50 16.87
CA TRP A 154 11.35 -3.48 18.20
C TRP A 154 12.57 -2.55 18.25
N ASN A 155 13.43 -2.63 17.23
CA ASN A 155 14.65 -1.83 17.14
C ASN A 155 14.42 -0.38 16.71
N LYS A 156 13.21 -0.03 16.27
CA LYS A 156 12.89 1.34 15.88
C LYS A 156 12.78 2.19 17.16
N PRO A 157 13.73 3.12 17.42
CA PRO A 157 13.57 4.05 18.52
C PRO A 157 12.28 4.83 18.27
N SER A 158 11.44 4.94 19.30
CA SER A 158 10.27 5.80 19.28
C SER A 158 10.69 7.16 19.84
N PRO A 159 11.16 8.12 19.01
CA PRO A 159 11.40 9.46 19.50
C PRO A 159 10.03 10.03 19.89
N LEU A 160 9.77 10.05 21.19
CA LEU A 160 8.69 10.86 21.71
C LEU A 160 9.07 12.31 21.41
N PRO A 161 8.19 13.08 20.75
CA PRO A 161 8.46 14.49 20.54
C PRO A 161 8.63 15.14 21.92
N LEU A 162 9.70 15.92 22.10
CA LEU A 162 9.93 16.64 23.33
C LEU A 162 8.72 17.54 23.61
N THR A 163 8.23 17.55 24.85
CA THR A 163 7.08 18.37 25.26
C THR A 163 7.27 19.83 24.88
N LYS A 164 8.52 20.34 24.96
CA LYS A 164 8.90 21.68 24.54
C LYS A 164 8.59 21.96 23.07
N ASP A 165 8.87 21.01 22.17
CA ASP A 165 8.66 21.19 20.74
C ASP A 165 7.17 21.12 20.40
N VAL A 166 6.41 20.25 21.06
CA VAL A 166 4.96 20.18 20.92
C VAL A 166 4.30 21.49 21.39
N SER A 167 4.72 22.02 22.54
CA SER A 167 4.21 23.30 23.05
C SER A 167 4.55 24.47 22.13
N LYS A 168 5.80 24.56 21.64
CA LYS A 168 6.21 25.61 20.68
C LYS A 168 5.38 25.55 19.40
N LEU A 169 5.19 24.36 18.83
CA LEU A 169 4.39 24.18 17.62
C LEU A 169 2.92 24.56 17.85
N GLN A 170 2.33 24.18 18.98
CA GLN A 170 0.96 24.56 19.33
C GLN A 170 0.80 26.08 19.48
N THR A 171 1.76 26.76 20.10
CA THR A 171 1.75 28.22 20.24
C THR A 171 1.81 28.90 18.87
N LEU A 172 2.77 28.49 18.03
CA LEU A 172 2.93 29.04 16.67
C LEU A 172 1.68 28.86 15.81
N ILE A 173 1.04 27.68 15.87
CA ILE A 173 -0.20 27.42 15.14
C ILE A 173 -1.34 28.34 15.62
N LYS A 174 -1.47 28.53 16.95
CA LYS A 174 -2.49 29.42 17.51
C LYS A 174 -2.25 30.87 17.08
N GLU A 175 -1.02 31.35 17.15
CA GLU A 175 -0.63 32.70 16.74
C GLU A 175 -0.93 32.93 15.25
N LYS A 176 -0.49 32.03 14.37
CA LYS A 176 -0.76 32.13 12.93
C LYS A 176 -2.25 32.10 12.60
N ILE A 177 -3.06 31.27 13.26
CA ILE A 177 -4.51 31.25 13.03
C ILE A 177 -5.12 32.59 13.41
N LEU A 178 -4.74 33.16 14.55
CA LEU A 178 -5.25 34.46 15.00
C LEU A 178 -4.85 35.59 14.05
N GLU A 179 -3.61 35.61 13.61
CA GLU A 179 -3.08 36.59 12.65
C GLU A 179 -3.81 36.52 11.30
N LEU A 180 -3.86 35.33 10.70
CA LEU A 180 -4.49 35.12 9.39
C LEU A 180 -6.01 35.34 9.44
N SER A 181 -6.66 34.99 10.56
CA SER A 181 -8.10 35.23 10.75
C SER A 181 -8.43 36.73 10.86
N LYS A 182 -7.57 37.52 11.53
CA LYS A 182 -7.70 38.97 11.59
C LYS A 182 -7.48 39.61 10.22
N SER A 183 -6.38 39.25 9.54
CA SER A 183 -6.07 39.73 8.18
C SER A 183 -7.20 39.42 7.20
N LEU A 184 -7.80 38.23 7.27
CA LEU A 184 -8.95 37.87 6.44
C LEU A 184 -10.19 38.70 6.79
N SER A 185 -10.49 38.92 8.07
CA SER A 185 -11.63 39.75 8.50
C SER A 185 -11.50 41.20 8.06
N ASP A 186 -10.30 41.78 8.15
CA ASP A 186 -10.02 43.15 7.73
C ASP A 186 -10.00 43.28 6.19
N GLY A 187 -9.51 42.27 5.48
CA GLY A 187 -9.58 42.20 4.02
C GLY A 187 -11.01 42.11 3.48
N ILE A 188 -11.90 41.39 4.17
CA ILE A 188 -13.33 41.31 3.84
C ILE A 188 -14.02 42.67 4.02
N LYS A 189 -13.74 43.39 5.12
CA LYS A 189 -14.30 44.74 5.37
C LYS A 189 -13.87 45.76 4.31
N ASN A 190 -12.67 45.59 3.77
CA ASN A 190 -12.07 46.50 2.79
C ASN A 190 -12.23 46.00 1.32
N SER A 191 -13.05 44.96 1.07
CA SER A 191 -13.28 44.35 -0.24
C SER A 191 -12.00 43.92 -1.00
N LYS A 192 -10.93 43.60 -0.27
CA LYS A 192 -9.65 43.08 -0.80
C LYS A 192 -9.35 41.74 -0.14
N VAL A 193 -9.98 40.68 -0.64
CA VAL A 193 -9.75 39.32 -0.15
C VAL A 193 -8.59 38.70 -0.92
N GLU A 194 -7.45 38.53 -0.27
CA GLU A 194 -6.31 37.82 -0.85
C GLU A 194 -6.51 36.30 -0.76
N LYS A 195 -6.60 35.64 -1.92
CA LYS A 195 -6.73 34.18 -2.01
C LYS A 195 -5.60 33.43 -1.28
N ASN A 196 -4.41 34.04 -1.21
CA ASN A 196 -3.25 33.49 -0.51
C ASN A 196 -3.47 33.36 1.01
N VAL A 197 -4.06 34.38 1.64
CA VAL A 197 -4.35 34.40 3.09
C VAL A 197 -5.33 33.29 3.46
N TYR A 198 -6.37 33.10 2.65
CA TYR A 198 -7.33 32.01 2.84
C TYR A 198 -6.68 30.62 2.69
N SER A 199 -5.84 30.43 1.67
CA SER A 199 -5.11 29.17 1.48
C SER A 199 -4.22 28.84 2.69
N GLN A 200 -3.43 29.81 3.15
CA GLN A 200 -2.57 29.64 4.32
C GLN A 200 -3.37 29.34 5.60
N LEU A 201 -4.51 30.01 5.80
CA LEU A 201 -5.38 29.74 6.95
C LEU A 201 -5.94 28.31 6.90
N SER A 202 -6.30 27.81 5.71
CA SER A 202 -6.79 26.44 5.53
C SER A 202 -5.71 25.39 5.87
N GLU A 203 -4.47 25.63 5.45
CA GLU A 203 -3.33 24.75 5.74
C GLU A 203 -3.03 24.70 7.24
N VAL A 204 -2.94 25.85 7.91
CA VAL A 204 -2.65 25.91 9.34
C VAL A 204 -3.79 25.28 10.15
N THR A 205 -5.04 25.44 9.70
CA THR A 205 -6.21 24.78 10.31
C THR A 205 -6.15 23.26 10.15
N LEU A 206 -5.74 22.77 8.98
CA LEU A 206 -5.52 21.34 8.75
C LEU A 206 -4.43 20.78 9.67
N VAL A 207 -3.30 21.49 9.84
CA VAL A 207 -2.23 21.10 10.77
C VAL A 207 -2.76 21.01 12.20
N LYS A 208 -3.56 21.99 12.65
CA LYS A 208 -4.21 21.97 13.97
C LYS A 208 -5.12 20.76 14.15
N LEU A 209 -5.90 20.41 13.12
CA LEU A 209 -6.85 19.29 13.15
C LEU A 209 -6.14 17.93 13.17
N VAL A 210 -5.05 17.79 12.42
CA VAL A 210 -4.17 16.61 12.44
C VAL A 210 -3.54 16.43 13.82
N MET A 211 -2.99 17.50 14.41
CA MET A 211 -2.41 17.47 15.75
C MET A 211 -3.44 17.13 16.83
N PHE A 212 -4.64 17.70 16.76
CA PHE A 212 -5.72 17.44 17.72
C PHE A 212 -6.16 15.97 17.69
N ASN A 213 -6.33 15.41 16.49
CA ASN A 213 -6.76 14.01 16.34
C ASN A 213 -5.63 13.01 16.58
N ARG A 214 -4.35 13.43 16.65
CA ARG A 214 -3.16 12.56 16.72
C ARG A 214 -3.16 11.44 15.68
N ARG A 215 -3.78 11.69 14.51
CA ARG A 215 -4.02 10.71 13.45
C ARG A 215 -3.24 11.09 12.19
N ARG A 216 -2.97 10.10 11.32
CA ARG A 216 -2.26 10.34 10.05
C ARG A 216 -3.08 11.27 9.15
N CYS A 217 -2.40 12.02 8.29
CA CYS A 217 -2.99 13.05 7.42
C CYS A 217 -4.20 12.55 6.63
N GLY A 218 -4.11 11.34 6.07
CA GLY A 218 -5.23 10.75 5.31
C GLY A 218 -6.45 10.37 6.17
N GLU A 219 -6.32 10.22 7.48
CA GLU A 219 -7.48 10.06 8.38
C GLU A 219 -8.14 11.39 8.70
N ALA A 220 -7.36 12.47 8.80
CA ALA A 220 -7.88 13.82 8.98
C ALA A 220 -8.62 14.30 7.73
N GLU A 221 -8.13 13.96 6.53
CA GLU A 221 -8.79 14.23 5.24
C GLU A 221 -10.20 13.61 5.15
N ARG A 222 -10.40 12.45 5.78
CA ARG A 222 -11.67 11.71 5.74
C ARG A 222 -12.66 12.11 6.83
N LEU A 223 -12.33 13.11 7.65
CA LEU A 223 -13.22 13.58 8.70
C LEU A 223 -14.38 14.38 8.09
N THR A 224 -15.61 13.84 8.15
CA THR A 224 -16.79 14.58 7.69
C THR A 224 -17.15 15.69 8.70
N ILE A 225 -17.79 16.76 8.21
CA ILE A 225 -18.31 17.85 9.07
C ILE A 225 -19.27 17.27 10.12
N GLU A 226 -20.11 16.31 9.73
CA GLU A 226 -21.01 15.58 10.63
C GLU A 226 -20.24 14.84 11.74
N SER A 227 -19.15 14.13 11.40
CA SER A 227 -18.30 13.43 12.38
C SER A 227 -17.62 14.39 13.36
N TYR A 228 -17.26 15.59 12.89
CA TYR A 228 -16.69 16.64 13.74
C TYR A 228 -17.72 17.21 14.71
N GLN A 229 -18.93 17.54 14.22
CA GLN A 229 -20.02 18.11 15.01
C GLN A 229 -20.56 17.12 16.06
N GLN A 230 -20.61 15.82 15.75
CA GLN A 230 -21.03 14.80 16.72
C GLN A 230 -20.03 14.64 17.88
N LYS A 231 -18.72 14.88 17.64
CA LYS A 231 -17.70 14.83 18.70
C LYS A 231 -17.73 16.03 19.65
N SER A 232 -18.19 17.21 19.20
CA SER A 232 -18.33 18.35 20.11
C SER A 232 -19.48 18.20 21.11
N GLY A 233 -20.35 17.21 20.93
CA GLY A 233 -21.48 16.93 21.82
C GLY A 233 -21.25 15.85 22.88
N ASN A 234 -20.16 15.08 22.82
CA ASN A 234 -19.91 13.99 23.77
C ASN A 234 -18.48 14.05 24.33
N ASN A 235 -18.38 14.29 25.63
CA ASN A 235 -17.20 13.97 26.44
C ASN A 235 -16.84 12.50 26.22
N ALA A 236 -15.74 12.23 25.51
CA ALA A 236 -15.19 10.88 25.42
C ALA A 236 -14.14 10.69 26.54
N PRO A 237 -14.26 9.66 27.38
CA PRO A 237 -13.19 9.25 28.29
C PRO A 237 -12.06 8.57 27.50
N ILE A 238 -10.84 8.89 27.93
CA ILE A 238 -9.52 8.25 27.77
C ILE A 238 -9.38 7.21 26.65
#